data_AF-A0A3C1YEL4-F1
#
_entry.id   AF-A0A3C1YEL4-F1
#
_cell.length_a   1.000
_cell.length_b   1.000
_cell.length_c   1.000
_cell.angle_alpha   90.00
_cell.angle_beta   90.00
_cell.angle_gamma   90.00
#
_symmetry.space_group_name_H-M   'P 1'
#
loop_
_entity.id
_entity.type
_entity.pdbx_description
1 polymer ?
#
loop_
_entity_poly.entity_id
_entity_poly.type
_entity_poly.pdbx_seq_one_letter_code
_entity_poly.pdbx_strand_id
1 'polypeptide(L)'
;MLQIISYVVFTIIILLIAKTYLDKKGHPKGLFYLFFAEMWERFSFYGMRALLTLYLIKDYYSHLENNEEVAYGIYAAYGALVYLTPLIGGYLADKFIGYRKSILYGGVLMALGHFFMAFPTDFFFYGALGLLIMGNGFFKPNISTLVGSLYEEGDIKRDGGFT
;
A
#
# COMPACT_ATOMS: atom_id res chain seq x y z
N MET A 1 -0.26 -3.15 27.20
CA MET A 1 -1.73 -3.32 27.16
C MET A 1 -2.46 -2.01 26.89
N LEU A 2 -2.22 -0.94 27.67
CA LEU A 2 -2.81 0.40 27.45
C LEU A 2 -2.53 1.01 26.07
N GLN A 3 -1.31 0.88 25.54
CA GLN A 3 -0.99 1.39 24.20
C GLN A 3 -1.79 0.70 23.09
N ILE A 4 -1.90 -0.64 23.14
CA ILE A 4 -2.67 -1.41 22.15
C ILE A 4 -4.14 -0.98 22.18
N ILE A 5 -4.73 -0.86 23.38
CA ILE A 5 -6.10 -0.39 23.55
C ILE A 5 -6.26 1.02 22.98
N SER A 6 -5.32 1.92 23.25
CA SER A 6 -5.32 3.29 22.71
C SER A 6 -5.31 3.31 21.18
N TYR A 7 -4.45 2.52 20.53
CA TYR A 7 -4.40 2.42 19.07
C TYR A 7 -5.70 1.87 18.48
N VAL A 8 -6.24 0.81 19.07
CA VAL A 8 -7.50 0.22 18.62
C VAL A 8 -8.64 1.23 18.73
N VAL A 9 -8.74 1.94 19.85
CA VAL A 9 -9.75 2.98 20.08
C VAL A 9 -9.57 4.13 19.08
N PHE A 10 -8.35 4.61 18.88
CA PHE A 10 -8.04 5.66 17.92
C PHE A 10 -8.42 5.28 16.49
N THR A 11 -8.07 4.06 16.06
CA THR A 11 -8.47 3.54 14.74
C THR A 11 -9.98 3.47 14.61
N ILE A 12 -10.69 2.92 15.60
CA ILE A 12 -12.16 2.85 15.57
C ILE A 12 -12.78 4.24 15.46
N ILE A 13 -12.29 5.21 16.23
CA ILE A 13 -12.76 6.60 16.19
C ILE A 13 -12.55 7.20 14.79
N ILE A 14 -11.37 7.04 14.19
CA ILE A 14 -11.10 7.51 12.82
C ILE A 14 -12.08 6.90 11.84
N LEU A 15 -12.32 5.59 11.91
CA LEU A 15 -13.22 4.91 10.99
C LEU A 15 -14.67 5.37 11.14
N LEU A 16 -15.12 5.61 12.38
CA LEU A 16 -16.44 6.15 12.66
C LEU A 16 -16.60 7.59 12.14
N ILE A 17 -15.59 8.43 12.34
CA ILE A 17 -15.57 9.80 11.83
C ILE A 17 -15.59 9.79 10.30
N ALA A 18 -14.71 9.00 9.66
CA ALA A 18 -14.65 8.88 8.21
C ALA A 18 -15.98 8.39 7.63
N LYS A 19 -16.57 7.33 8.20
CA LYS A 19 -17.87 6.83 7.76
C LYS A 19 -18.97 7.88 7.89
N THR A 20 -19.07 8.53 9.05
CA THR A 20 -20.09 9.56 9.30
C THR A 20 -19.92 10.76 8.38
N TYR A 21 -18.68 11.18 8.11
CA TYR A 21 -18.36 12.26 7.18
C TYR A 21 -18.80 11.92 5.75
N LEU A 22 -18.45 10.72 5.25
CA LEU A 22 -18.80 10.26 3.91
C LEU A 22 -20.32 10.12 3.74
N ASP A 23 -21.00 9.56 4.75
CA ASP A 23 -22.46 9.43 4.77
C ASP A 23 -23.12 10.82 4.76
N LYS A 24 -22.64 11.77 5.57
CA LYS A 24 -23.17 13.14 5.64
C LYS A 24 -22.97 13.92 4.33
N LYS A 25 -21.88 13.68 3.62
CA LYS A 25 -21.59 14.28 2.31
C LYS A 25 -22.27 13.54 1.15
N GLY A 26 -22.91 12.40 1.44
CA GLY A 26 -23.63 11.60 0.46
C GLY A 26 -22.71 11.00 -0.61
N HIS A 27 -21.52 10.55 -0.20
CA HIS A 27 -20.62 9.79 -1.07
C HIS A 27 -21.08 8.33 -1.23
N PRO A 28 -20.70 7.65 -2.32
CA PRO A 28 -20.99 6.23 -2.50
C PRO A 28 -20.40 5.37 -1.37
N LYS A 29 -21.16 4.39 -0.89
CA LYS A 29 -20.71 3.46 0.17
C LYS A 29 -19.40 2.74 -0.18
N GLY A 30 -19.15 2.52 -1.47
CA GLY A 30 -17.90 1.94 -1.98
C GLY A 30 -16.65 2.73 -1.57
N LEU A 31 -16.76 4.06 -1.46
CA LEU A 31 -15.62 4.93 -1.13
C LEU A 31 -15.07 4.62 0.27
N PHE A 32 -15.93 4.32 1.24
CA PHE A 32 -15.47 3.97 2.59
C PHE A 32 -14.57 2.72 2.60
N TYR A 33 -14.91 1.70 1.80
CA TYR A 33 -14.10 0.48 1.70
C TYR A 33 -12.76 0.74 0.99
N LEU A 34 -12.75 1.59 -0.03
CA LEU A 34 -11.52 1.97 -0.74
C LEU A 34 -10.62 2.84 0.14
N PHE A 35 -11.19 3.80 0.86
CA PHE A 35 -10.47 4.58 1.87
C PHE A 35 -9.84 3.67 2.92
N PHE A 36 -10.58 2.71 3.46
CA PHE A 36 -10.06 1.76 4.43
C PHE A 36 -8.90 0.93 3.87
N ALA A 37 -9.05 0.41 2.65
CA ALA A 37 -8.00 -0.35 1.99
C ALA A 37 -6.74 0.50 1.73
N GLU A 38 -6.90 1.73 1.25
CA GLU A 38 -5.79 2.65 0.99
C GLU A 38 -5.08 3.08 2.29
N MET A 39 -5.83 3.33 3.36
CA MET A 39 -5.26 3.68 4.66
C MET A 39 -4.31 2.59 5.17
N TRP A 40 -4.73 1.32 5.11
CA TRP A 40 -3.90 0.19 5.55
C TRP A 40 -2.72 -0.07 4.63
N GLU A 41 -2.90 0.08 3.32
CA GLU A 41 -1.79 0.00 2.35
C GLU A 41 -0.72 1.05 2.68
N ARG A 42 -1.12 2.32 2.84
CA ARG A 42 -0.21 3.41 3.19
C ARG A 42 0.50 3.18 4.52
N PHE A 43 -0.23 2.73 5.55
CA PHE A 43 0.37 2.39 6.84
C PHE A 43 1.49 1.35 6.67
N SER A 44 1.19 0.28 5.94
CA SER A 44 2.14 -0.80 5.68
C SER A 44 3.36 -0.33 4.88
N PHE A 45 3.13 0.44 3.82
CA PHE A 45 4.17 0.96 2.93
C PHE A 45 5.12 1.92 3.64
N TYR A 46 4.59 2.94 4.33
CA TYR A 46 5.42 3.92 5.03
C TYR A 46 6.10 3.33 6.27
N GLY A 47 5.43 2.40 6.99
CA GLY A 47 6.03 1.69 8.11
C GLY A 47 7.25 0.87 7.69
N MET A 48 7.12 0.08 6.62
CA MET A 48 8.25 -0.66 6.06
C MET A 48 9.35 0.28 5.57
N ARG A 49 9.00 1.32 4.80
CA ARG A 49 9.96 2.28 4.24
C ARG A 49 10.76 3.03 5.32
N ALA A 50 10.14 3.34 6.47
CA ALA A 50 10.80 4.00 7.59
C ALA A 50 11.86 3.11 8.26
N LEU A 51 11.62 1.79 8.31
CA LEU A 51 12.49 0.84 9.00
C LEU A 51 13.47 0.13 8.06
N LEU A 52 13.18 0.02 6.76
CA LEU A 52 13.94 -0.79 5.81
C LEU A 52 15.41 -0.42 5.77
N THR A 53 15.74 0.86 5.56
CA THR A 53 17.12 1.32 5.48
C THR A 53 17.86 1.11 6.81
N LEU A 54 17.18 1.36 7.93
CA LEU A 54 17.74 1.14 9.26
C LEU A 54 18.05 -0.34 9.49
N TYR A 55 17.11 -1.22 9.14
CA TYR A 55 17.26 -2.67 9.20
C TYR A 55 18.42 -3.16 8.33
N LEU A 56 18.53 -2.67 7.10
CA LEU A 56 19.60 -3.01 6.17
C LEU A 56 20.99 -2.65 6.72
N ILE A 57 21.14 -1.44 7.26
CA ILE A 57 22.43 -0.96 7.77
C ILE A 57 22.79 -1.60 9.10
N LYS A 58 21.85 -1.63 10.05
CA LYS A 58 22.14 -1.98 11.45
C LYS A 58 22.06 -3.47 11.75
N ASP A 59 21.36 -4.25 10.93
CA ASP A 59 21.12 -5.66 11.19
C ASP A 59 21.56 -6.52 9.99
N TYR A 60 20.84 -6.43 8.86
CA TYR A 60 20.99 -7.34 7.73
C TYR A 60 22.39 -7.33 7.08
N TYR A 61 22.92 -6.16 6.77
CA TYR A 61 24.26 -5.97 6.21
C TYR A 61 25.24 -5.36 7.21
N SER A 62 24.99 -5.52 8.52
CA SER A 62 25.87 -5.00 9.58
C SER A 62 27.33 -5.48 9.47
N HIS A 63 27.56 -6.60 8.79
CA HIS A 63 28.88 -7.21 8.57
C HIS A 63 29.65 -6.62 7.37
N LEU A 64 29.01 -5.81 6.52
CA LEU A 64 29.64 -5.17 5.37
C LEU A 64 30.19 -3.78 5.76
N GLU A 65 31.40 -3.47 5.33
CA GLU A 65 31.99 -2.13 5.54
C GLU A 65 31.27 -1.04 4.72
N ASN A 66 30.72 -1.39 3.55
CA ASN A 66 29.99 -0.49 2.65
C ASN A 66 28.46 -0.63 2.76
N ASN A 67 27.95 -1.06 3.92
CA ASN A 67 26.53 -1.36 4.15
C ASN A 67 25.58 -0.20 3.81
N GLU A 68 25.96 1.06 4.09
CA GLU A 68 25.14 2.24 3.80
C GLU A 68 24.92 2.41 2.29
N GLU A 69 25.97 2.28 1.49
CA GLU A 69 25.90 2.39 0.03
C GLU A 69 24.97 1.32 -0.55
N VAL A 70 25.14 0.07 -0.10
CA VAL A 70 24.29 -1.05 -0.50
C VAL A 70 22.82 -0.81 -0.09
N ALA A 71 22.58 -0.35 1.14
CA ALA A 71 21.24 -0.09 1.64
C ALA A 71 20.52 1.02 0.86
N TYR A 72 21.21 2.12 0.56
CA TYR A 72 20.66 3.19 -0.27
C TYR A 72 20.41 2.74 -1.70
N GLY A 73 21.29 1.91 -2.27
CA GLY A 73 21.09 1.30 -3.59
C GLY A 73 19.82 0.44 -3.65
N ILE A 74 19.62 -0.45 -2.67
CA ILE A 74 18.42 -1.29 -2.58
C ILE A 74 17.17 -0.42 -2.41
N TYR A 75 17.22 0.57 -1.52
CA TYR A 75 16.09 1.47 -1.30
C TYR A 75 15.71 2.27 -2.55
N ALA A 76 16.71 2.77 -3.29
CA ALA A 76 16.50 3.49 -4.54
C ALA A 76 15.91 2.59 -5.63
N ALA A 77 16.44 1.38 -5.78
CA ALA A 77 15.93 0.39 -6.73
C ALA A 77 14.49 -0.02 -6.39
N TYR A 78 14.20 -0.30 -5.13
CA TYR A 78 12.85 -0.58 -4.64
C TYR A 78 11.90 0.58 -4.96
N GLY A 79 12.30 1.81 -4.61
CA GLY A 79 11.51 3.01 -4.89
C GLY A 79 11.20 3.18 -6.38
N ALA A 80 12.20 3.05 -7.25
CA ALA A 80 12.03 3.14 -8.69
C ALA A 80 11.04 2.11 -9.22
N LEU A 81 11.15 0.85 -8.80
CA LEU A 81 10.27 -0.23 -9.25
C LEU A 81 8.83 -0.07 -8.72
N VAL A 82 8.66 0.41 -7.48
CA VAL A 82 7.35 0.75 -6.91
C VAL A 82 6.64 1.84 -7.72
N TYR A 83 7.36 2.79 -8.31
CA TYR A 83 6.77 3.81 -9.18
C TYR A 83 6.59 3.35 -10.63
N LEU A 84 7.41 2.40 -11.10
CA LEU A 84 7.34 1.87 -12.47
C LEU A 84 6.22 0.82 -12.65
N THR A 85 6.14 -0.14 -11.74
CA THR A 85 5.21 -1.28 -11.85
C THR A 85 3.72 -0.91 -11.91
N PRO A 86 3.22 0.20 -11.32
CA PRO A 86 1.86 0.68 -11.54
C PRO A 86 1.47 0.86 -13.00
N LEU A 87 2.40 1.24 -13.88
CA LEU A 87 2.12 1.35 -15.32
C LEU A 87 1.69 0.01 -15.91
N ILE A 88 2.38 -1.06 -15.51
CA ILE A 88 2.10 -2.43 -15.95
C ILE A 88 0.80 -2.93 -15.30
N GLY A 89 0.64 -2.72 -13.99
CA GLY A 89 -0.53 -3.19 -13.25
C GLY A 89 -1.84 -2.50 -13.66
N GLY A 90 -1.80 -1.23 -14.03
CA GLY A 90 -2.94 -0.52 -14.62
C GLY A 90 -3.31 -1.08 -15.99
N TYR A 91 -2.33 -1.20 -16.89
CA TYR A 91 -2.54 -1.77 -18.22
C TYR A 91 -3.16 -3.18 -18.19
N LEU A 92 -2.66 -4.04 -17.29
CA LEU A 92 -3.20 -5.41 -17.12
C LEU A 92 -4.62 -5.40 -16.58
N ALA A 93 -4.95 -4.47 -15.68
CA ALA A 93 -6.31 -4.32 -15.16
C ALA A 93 -7.29 -3.84 -16.23
N ASP A 94 -6.88 -2.86 -17.05
CA ASP A 94 -7.71 -2.30 -18.12
C ASP A 94 -8.08 -3.35 -19.17
N LYS A 95 -7.14 -4.23 -19.54
CA LYS A 95 -7.33 -5.17 -20.64
C LYS A 95 -7.78 -6.57 -20.25
N PHE A 96 -7.36 -7.08 -19.09
CA PHE A 96 -7.45 -8.51 -18.82
C PHE A 96 -8.10 -8.85 -17.48
N ILE A 97 -7.74 -8.13 -16.41
CA ILE A 97 -8.03 -8.57 -15.03
C ILE A 97 -9.25 -7.87 -14.44
N GLY A 98 -9.42 -6.57 -14.72
CA GLY A 98 -10.38 -5.68 -14.08
C GLY A 98 -9.93 -5.16 -12.71
N TYR A 99 -10.33 -3.93 -12.38
CA TYR A 99 -9.82 -3.16 -11.23
C TYR A 99 -10.00 -3.86 -9.89
N ARG A 100 -11.20 -4.40 -9.60
CA ARG A 100 -11.51 -5.05 -8.31
C ARG A 100 -10.60 -6.24 -8.03
N LYS A 101 -10.35 -7.08 -9.04
CA LYS A 101 -9.49 -8.26 -8.91
C LYS A 101 -8.02 -7.85 -8.78
N SER A 102 -7.57 -6.85 -9.55
CA SER A 102 -6.21 -6.33 -9.43
C SER A 102 -5.93 -5.77 -8.03
N ILE A 103 -6.86 -5.02 -7.44
CA ILE A 103 -6.72 -4.51 -6.07
C ILE A 103 -6.60 -5.68 -5.07
N LEU A 104 -7.44 -6.71 -5.21
CA LEU A 104 -7.40 -7.88 -4.33
C LEU A 104 -6.07 -8.64 -4.43
N TYR A 105 -5.62 -8.93 -5.66
CA TYR A 105 -4.32 -9.58 -5.89
C TYR A 105 -3.17 -8.73 -5.36
N GLY A 106 -3.23 -7.41 -5.58
CA GLY A 106 -2.26 -6.47 -5.04
C GLY A 106 -2.17 -6.55 -3.51
N GLY A 107 -3.32 -6.51 -2.82
CA GLY A 107 -3.39 -6.64 -1.37
C GLY A 107 -2.84 -7.96 -0.83
N VAL A 108 -3.16 -9.08 -1.49
CA VAL A 108 -2.64 -10.41 -1.12
C VAL A 108 -1.13 -10.50 -1.31
N LEU A 109 -0.61 -10.01 -2.44
CA LEU A 109 0.83 -9.98 -2.70
C LEU A 109 1.57 -9.14 -1.66
N MET A 110 1.03 -7.97 -1.29
CA MET A 110 1.64 -7.12 -0.26
C MET A 110 1.62 -7.80 1.12
N ALA A 111 0.51 -8.45 1.50
CA ALA A 111 0.42 -9.19 2.75
C ALA A 111 1.45 -10.32 2.82
N LEU A 112 1.62 -11.09 1.73
CA LEU A 112 2.65 -12.12 1.62
C LEU A 112 4.05 -11.53 1.67
N GLY A 113 4.28 -10.38 1.04
CA GLY A 113 5.57 -9.68 1.07
C GLY A 113 5.96 -9.27 2.49
N HIS A 114 5.03 -8.68 3.26
CA HIS A 114 5.29 -8.37 4.66
C HIS A 114 5.47 -9.61 5.53
N PHE A 115 4.76 -10.70 5.24
CA PHE A 115 5.00 -11.97 5.91
C PHE A 115 6.40 -12.52 5.62
N PHE A 116 6.88 -12.40 4.39
CA PHE A 116 8.24 -12.82 4.00
C PHE A 116 9.32 -12.01 4.74
N MET A 117 9.08 -10.73 5.02
CA MET A 117 10.02 -9.91 5.80
C MET A 117 10.29 -10.43 7.22
N ALA A 118 9.44 -11.31 7.76
CA ALA A 118 9.66 -11.90 9.08
C ALA A 118 10.84 -12.89 9.12
N PHE A 119 11.35 -13.33 7.97
CA PHE A 119 12.40 -14.34 7.86
C PHE A 119 13.71 -13.72 7.34
N PRO A 120 14.80 -13.70 8.15
CA PRO A 120 16.04 -13.02 7.81
C PRO A 120 16.94 -13.89 6.92
N THR A 121 16.50 -14.19 5.70
CA THR A 121 17.31 -14.89 4.68
C THR A 121 17.18 -14.17 3.34
N ASP A 122 18.20 -14.28 2.47
CA ASP A 122 18.21 -13.63 1.16
C ASP A 122 16.98 -13.95 0.32
N PHE A 123 16.59 -15.22 0.26
CA PHE A 123 15.42 -15.64 -0.51
C PHE A 123 14.14 -14.93 -0.04
N PHE A 124 13.89 -14.93 1.27
CA PHE A 124 12.70 -14.28 1.84
C PHE A 124 12.78 -12.76 1.76
N PHE A 125 13.95 -12.17 1.96
CA PHE A 125 14.13 -10.72 1.89
C PHE A 125 13.89 -10.17 0.47
N TYR A 126 14.59 -10.70 -0.54
CA TYR A 126 14.38 -10.26 -1.92
C TYR A 126 13.01 -10.70 -2.47
N GLY A 127 12.52 -11.86 -2.05
CA GLY A 127 11.15 -12.31 -2.33
C GLY A 127 10.11 -11.33 -1.77
N ALA A 128 10.31 -10.83 -0.55
CA ALA A 128 9.44 -9.82 0.06
C ALA A 128 9.41 -8.54 -0.76
N LEU A 129 10.59 -8.00 -1.14
CA LEU A 129 10.68 -6.80 -1.96
C LEU A 129 9.96 -6.99 -3.31
N GLY A 130 10.17 -8.12 -3.98
CA GLY A 130 9.49 -8.45 -5.24
C GLY A 130 7.97 -8.51 -5.10
N LEU A 131 7.47 -9.18 -4.06
CA LEU A 131 6.04 -9.27 -3.76
C LEU A 131 5.42 -7.90 -3.46
N LEU A 132 6.10 -7.05 -2.70
CA LEU A 132 5.65 -5.69 -2.38
C LEU A 132 5.62 -4.81 -3.63
N ILE A 133 6.65 -4.87 -4.47
CA ILE A 133 6.72 -4.15 -5.75
C ILE A 133 5.53 -4.55 -6.64
N MET A 134 5.33 -5.84 -6.88
CA MET A 134 4.23 -6.32 -7.74
C MET A 134 2.87 -6.00 -7.12
N GLY A 135 2.74 -6.20 -5.80
CA GLY A 135 1.51 -5.93 -5.07
C GLY A 135 1.09 -4.47 -5.17
N ASN A 136 2.02 -3.54 -4.95
CA ASN A 136 1.81 -2.12 -5.15
C ASN A 136 1.45 -1.79 -6.60
N GLY A 137 2.12 -2.42 -7.57
CA GLY A 137 1.84 -2.25 -9.00
C GLY A 137 0.39 -2.59 -9.36
N PHE A 138 -0.18 -3.65 -8.80
CA PHE A 138 -1.59 -4.00 -9.02
C PHE A 138 -2.56 -3.18 -8.17
N PHE A 139 -2.16 -2.68 -7.01
CA PHE A 139 -3.05 -1.98 -6.09
C PHE A 139 -3.21 -0.49 -6.43
N LYS A 140 -2.10 0.25 -6.49
CA LYS A 140 -2.05 1.73 -6.62
C LYS A 140 -2.85 2.32 -7.80
N PRO A 141 -2.59 1.91 -9.05
CA PRO A 141 -3.26 2.53 -10.18
C PRO A 141 -4.76 2.19 -10.17
N ASN A 142 -5.10 0.97 -9.74
CA ASN A 142 -6.43 0.42 -9.86
C ASN A 142 -7.38 0.89 -8.76
N ILE A 143 -6.88 1.18 -7.55
CA ILE A 143 -7.73 1.74 -6.48
C ILE A 143 -8.21 3.14 -6.82
N SER A 144 -7.33 3.99 -7.38
CA SER A 144 -7.69 5.34 -7.81
C SER A 144 -8.69 5.32 -8.96
N THR A 145 -8.49 4.45 -9.95
CA THR A 145 -9.46 4.27 -11.05
C THR A 145 -10.80 3.76 -10.55
N LEU A 146 -10.81 2.82 -9.60
CA LEU A 146 -12.03 2.30 -9.01
C LEU A 146 -12.79 3.39 -8.23
N VAL A 147 -12.11 4.27 -7.48
CA VAL A 147 -12.74 5.45 -6.85
C VAL A 147 -13.44 6.31 -7.90
N GLY A 148 -12.77 6.61 -9.01
CA GLY A 148 -13.35 7.40 -10.10
C GLY A 148 -14.62 6.77 -10.68
N SER A 149 -14.65 5.43 -10.81
CA SER A 149 -15.80 4.70 -11.33
C SER A 149 -17.01 4.63 -10.40
N LEU A 150 -16.89 5.10 -9.15
CA LEU A 150 -18.02 5.18 -8.21
C LEU A 150 -18.95 6.37 -8.49
N TYR A 151 -18.51 7.32 -9.32
CA TYR A 151 -19.22 8.56 -9.60
C TYR A 151 -19.66 8.60 -11.07
N GLU A 152 -20.84 9.16 -11.32
CA GLU A 152 -21.31 9.42 -12.68
C GLU A 152 -20.53 10.57 -13.32
N GLU A 153 -20.55 10.63 -14.64
CA GLU A 153 -19.91 11.71 -15.39
C GLU A 153 -20.60 13.06 -15.06
N GLY A 154 -19.81 14.05 -14.64
CA GLY A 154 -20.32 15.36 -14.19
C GLY A 154 -20.72 15.45 -12.72
N ASP A 155 -20.54 14.39 -11.91
CA ASP A 155 -20.82 14.47 -10.47
C ASP A 155 -19.82 15.40 -9.76
N ILE A 156 -20.34 16.50 -9.22
CA ILE A 156 -19.58 17.52 -8.45
C ILE A 156 -18.87 16.94 -7.21
N LYS A 157 -19.29 15.78 -6.72
CA LYS A 157 -18.69 15.11 -5.55
C LYS A 157 -17.45 14.30 -5.90
N ARG A 158 -17.19 14.07 -7.20
CA ARG A 158 -16.07 13.25 -7.67
C ARG A 158 -14.75 13.78 -7.15
N ASP A 159 -14.50 15.08 -7.26
CA ASP A 159 -13.26 15.71 -6.80
C ASP A 159 -13.07 15.54 -5.29
N GLY A 160 -14.15 15.71 -4.52
CA GLY A 160 -14.18 15.44 -3.08
C GLY A 160 -14.03 13.95 -2.71
N GLY A 161 -14.18 13.02 -3.66
CA GLY A 161 -13.89 11.60 -3.47
C GLY A 161 -12.41 11.25 -3.61
N PHE A 162 -11.61 12.12 -4.25
CA PHE A 162 -10.15 11.96 -4.39
C PHE A 162 -9.35 12.75 -3.33
N THR A 163 -10.02 13.57 -2.51
CA THR A 163 -9.43 14.43 -1.48
C THR A 163 -9.83 13.98 -0.08
#